data_AF-A0A7V4PAP7-F1
#
_entry.id   AF-A0A7V4PAP7-F1
#
_cell.length_a   1.000
_cell.length_b   1.000
_cell.length_c   1.000
_cell.angle_alpha   90.00
_cell.angle_beta   90.00
_cell.angle_gamma   90.00
#
_symmetry.space_group_name_H-M   'P 1'
#
loop_
_entity.id
_entity.type
_entity.pdbx_description
1 polymer ?
#
loop_
_entity_poly.entity_id
_entity_poly.type
_entity_poly.pdbx_seq_one_letter_code
_entity_poly.pdbx_strand_id
1 'polypeptide(L)'
;MSIAWSQRPLRDGLAGLGETVGVGIFLDRRIDPGQLLDLTIRDQPLEAALAEIAAAGQARVARLDRVAYVGPPATASKLATLAALRHDEASRLPAAAKARLLRASAWQWPALAQPRQLLSELAAEARVTVAGAEQIPHDLWPAVALPPLAWVDRLTLVLAGFDLTFELAADGASVQLVPIPAQVALTRSYSVRRSIEQAAARLRELVPGASIEPGPQGVVVTGSAEAHETIARTLAGGEPAKRPAPAAAESRKRYSLKVEKNASAGSVLRKVADELGKELRYDEAALPKLKQPVQLNLRDATLDELLRATVEPLGLRYRVTAEAIEVGER
;
A
#
# COMPACT_ATOMS: atom_id res chain seq x y z
N MET A 1 2.25 2.61 -14.05
CA MET A 1 2.74 3.89 -13.50
C MET A 1 4.19 3.71 -13.07
N SER A 2 4.99 4.75 -13.22
CA SER A 2 6.43 4.70 -12.93
C SER A 2 6.82 5.91 -12.07
N ILE A 3 7.63 5.66 -11.04
CA ILE A 3 8.07 6.65 -10.05
C ILE A 3 9.56 6.45 -9.80
N ALA A 4 10.31 7.53 -9.72
CA ALA A 4 11.68 7.54 -9.23
C ALA A 4 11.80 8.65 -8.18
N TRP A 5 12.04 8.27 -6.92
CA TRP A 5 12.29 9.17 -5.81
C TRP A 5 13.70 8.95 -5.29
N SER A 6 14.40 10.05 -5.01
CA SER A 6 15.65 10.02 -4.27
C SER A 6 15.56 11.02 -3.12
N GLN A 7 15.81 10.55 -1.90
CA GLN A 7 15.74 11.34 -0.67
C GLN A 7 14.48 12.19 -0.57
N ARG A 8 13.32 11.64 -0.99
CA ARG A 8 12.06 12.38 -1.02
C ARG A 8 11.28 12.15 0.27
N PRO A 9 10.82 13.20 0.97
CA PRO A 9 9.92 13.05 2.11
C PRO A 9 8.64 12.30 1.71
N LEU A 10 8.22 11.32 2.51
CA LEU A 10 7.04 10.49 2.23
C LEU A 10 5.79 11.34 1.96
N ARG A 11 5.53 12.37 2.79
CA ARG A 11 4.36 13.24 2.62
C ARG A 11 4.35 13.92 1.25
N ASP A 12 5.47 14.48 0.83
CA ASP A 12 5.58 15.22 -0.43
C ASP A 12 5.50 14.27 -1.63
N GLY A 13 6.02 13.05 -1.48
CA GLY A 13 5.85 11.97 -2.43
C GLY A 13 4.38 11.60 -2.64
N LEU A 14 3.67 11.34 -1.55
CA LEU A 14 2.24 10.99 -1.57
C LEU A 14 1.37 12.14 -2.09
N ALA A 15 1.62 13.38 -1.66
CA ALA A 15 0.87 14.55 -2.13
C ALA A 15 1.00 14.72 -3.66
N GLY A 16 2.24 14.73 -4.18
CA GLY A 16 2.47 14.84 -5.62
C GLY A 16 1.88 13.67 -6.42
N LEU A 17 1.87 12.46 -5.84
CA LEU A 17 1.20 11.32 -6.45
C LEU A 17 -0.32 11.52 -6.52
N GLY A 18 -0.94 11.92 -5.41
CA GLY A 18 -2.38 12.16 -5.32
C GLY A 18 -2.86 13.22 -6.32
N GLU A 19 -2.09 14.31 -6.48
CA GLU A 19 -2.35 15.36 -7.47
C GLU A 19 -2.24 14.82 -8.91
N THR A 20 -1.22 14.00 -9.20
CA THR A 20 -0.98 13.48 -10.55
C THR A 20 -2.07 12.50 -11.00
N VAL A 21 -2.54 11.64 -10.09
CA VAL A 21 -3.48 10.55 -10.42
C VAL A 21 -4.93 10.85 -10.03
N GLY A 22 -5.18 11.97 -9.35
CA GLY A 22 -6.52 12.39 -8.92
C GLY A 22 -7.12 11.52 -7.83
N VAL A 23 -6.30 10.96 -6.94
CA VAL A 23 -6.76 10.15 -5.80
C VAL A 23 -6.50 10.88 -4.50
N GLY A 24 -7.51 10.95 -3.63
CA GLY A 24 -7.35 11.50 -2.29
C GLY A 24 -6.46 10.60 -1.46
N ILE A 25 -5.40 11.13 -0.86
CA ILE A 25 -4.49 10.36 0.01
C ILE A 25 -4.52 10.98 1.40
N PHE A 26 -4.78 10.14 2.41
CA PHE A 26 -4.75 10.53 3.82
C PHE A 26 -3.60 9.80 4.51
N LEU A 27 -2.60 10.55 4.98
CA LEU A 27 -1.47 10.02 5.74
C LEU A 27 -1.76 10.11 7.24
N ASP A 28 -1.80 8.95 7.90
CA ASP A 28 -2.03 8.84 9.34
C ASP A 28 -0.93 9.55 10.15
N ARG A 29 -1.34 10.23 11.22
CA ARG A 29 -0.48 11.00 12.13
C ARG A 29 0.66 10.21 12.79
N ARG A 30 0.56 8.88 12.88
CA ARG A 30 1.58 8.00 13.49
C ARG A 30 2.65 7.57 12.50
N ILE A 31 2.47 7.85 11.21
CA ILE A 31 3.51 7.62 10.20
C ILE A 31 4.37 8.88 10.10
N ASP A 32 5.70 8.72 10.20
CA ASP A 32 6.62 9.83 10.01
C ASP A 32 6.48 10.41 8.59
N PRO A 33 6.01 11.65 8.44
CA PRO A 33 5.84 12.26 7.13
C PRO A 33 7.15 12.74 6.50
N GLY A 34 8.17 12.99 7.33
CA GLY A 34 9.47 13.53 6.92
C GLY A 34 10.48 12.46 6.54
N GLN A 35 10.17 11.18 6.77
CA GLN A 35 11.06 10.09 6.40
C GLN A 35 11.40 10.16 4.90
N LEU A 36 12.69 10.08 4.61
CA LEU A 36 13.22 10.19 3.25
C LEU A 36 13.24 8.81 2.60
N LEU A 37 12.66 8.71 1.42
CA LEU A 37 12.56 7.47 0.67
C LEU A 37 13.34 7.53 -0.65
N ASP A 38 14.06 6.44 -0.94
CA ASP A 38 14.71 6.16 -2.23
C ASP A 38 13.98 5.00 -2.92
N LEU A 39 13.08 5.33 -3.85
CA LEU A 39 12.17 4.37 -4.48
C LEU A 39 12.25 4.42 -6.00
N THR A 40 12.16 3.26 -6.63
CA THR A 40 12.05 3.14 -8.09
C THR A 40 10.99 2.11 -8.40
N ILE A 41 9.83 2.58 -8.84
CA ILE A 41 8.67 1.78 -9.23
C ILE A 41 8.54 1.90 -10.74
N ARG A 42 8.41 0.78 -11.45
CA ARG A 42 8.28 0.75 -12.90
C ARG A 42 7.05 -0.05 -13.30
N ASP A 43 6.22 0.55 -14.16
CA ASP A 43 5.12 -0.11 -14.85
C ASP A 43 4.13 -0.87 -13.96
N GLN A 44 3.87 -0.36 -12.75
CA GLN A 44 2.91 -0.97 -11.82
C GLN A 44 1.54 -0.29 -11.87
N PRO A 45 0.43 -1.00 -11.55
CA PRO A 45 -0.85 -0.36 -11.23
C PRO A 45 -0.74 0.58 -10.02
N LEU A 46 -1.60 1.60 -9.95
CA LEU A 46 -1.59 2.60 -8.86
C LEU A 46 -1.66 1.96 -7.47
N GLU A 47 -2.53 0.96 -7.30
CA GLU A 47 -2.71 0.26 -6.01
C GLU A 47 -1.42 -0.46 -5.57
N ALA A 48 -0.73 -1.13 -6.50
CA ALA A 48 0.53 -1.81 -6.23
C ALA A 48 1.65 -0.80 -5.89
N ALA A 49 1.72 0.30 -6.64
CA ALA A 49 2.70 1.36 -6.39
C ALA A 49 2.47 2.05 -5.03
N LEU A 50 1.22 2.35 -4.67
CA LEU A 50 0.88 2.90 -3.35
C LEU A 50 1.22 1.92 -2.22
N ALA A 51 0.96 0.62 -2.42
CA ALA A 51 1.34 -0.41 -1.45
C ALA A 51 2.86 -0.49 -1.26
N GLU A 52 3.64 -0.40 -2.35
CA GLU A 52 5.10 -0.39 -2.30
C GLU A 52 5.65 0.86 -1.59
N ILE A 53 5.11 2.05 -1.89
CA ILE A 53 5.45 3.30 -1.20
C ILE A 53 5.15 3.19 0.30
N ALA A 54 3.94 2.74 0.65
CA ALA A 54 3.54 2.62 2.05
C ALA A 54 4.43 1.62 2.79
N ALA A 55 4.74 0.46 2.18
CA ALA A 55 5.62 -0.54 2.78
C ALA A 55 7.02 0.00 3.04
N ALA A 56 7.57 0.80 2.12
CA ALA A 56 8.86 1.47 2.31
C ALA A 56 8.83 2.45 3.47
N GLY A 57 7.69 3.11 3.72
CA GLY A 57 7.45 3.96 4.88
C GLY A 57 6.98 3.22 6.14
N GLN A 58 7.13 1.89 6.20
CA GLN A 58 6.67 1.02 7.30
C GLN A 58 5.15 1.12 7.60
N ALA A 59 4.38 1.51 6.59
CA ALA A 59 2.95 1.69 6.63
C ALA A 59 2.24 0.66 5.74
N ARG A 60 0.91 0.72 5.74
CA ARG A 60 0.06 -0.04 4.83
C ARG A 60 -1.04 0.85 4.27
N VAL A 61 -1.47 0.54 3.06
CA VAL A 61 -2.60 1.20 2.40
C VAL A 61 -3.90 0.49 2.74
N ALA A 62 -4.92 1.26 3.05
CA ALA A 62 -6.32 0.83 3.09
C ALA A 62 -7.13 1.72 2.15
N ARG A 63 -8.10 1.15 1.44
CA ARG A 63 -8.97 1.95 0.57
C ARG A 63 -10.29 2.23 1.26
N LEU A 64 -10.63 3.51 1.32
CA LEU A 64 -11.91 4.02 1.83
C LEU A 64 -12.61 4.76 0.68
N ASP A 65 -13.50 4.08 -0.02
CA ASP A 65 -14.11 4.61 -1.25
C ASP A 65 -13.03 5.17 -2.23
N ARG A 66 -12.99 6.49 -2.45
CA ARG A 66 -12.04 7.17 -3.34
C ARG A 66 -10.78 7.70 -2.64
N VAL A 67 -10.57 7.34 -1.38
CA VAL A 67 -9.43 7.76 -0.57
C VAL A 67 -8.53 6.58 -0.25
N ALA A 68 -7.24 6.75 -0.49
CA ALA A 68 -6.20 5.86 0.02
C ALA A 68 -5.72 6.36 1.37
N TYR A 69 -6.03 5.61 2.42
CA TYR A 69 -5.46 5.81 3.75
C TYR A 69 -4.11 5.11 3.83
N VAL A 70 -3.08 5.83 4.29
CA VAL A 70 -1.73 5.30 4.54
C VAL A 70 -1.47 5.41 6.03
N GLY A 71 -1.37 4.28 6.73
CA GLY A 71 -1.20 4.29 8.18
C GLY A 71 -0.60 3.00 8.74
N PRO A 72 -0.54 2.88 10.08
CA PRO A 72 0.05 1.71 10.73
C PRO A 72 -0.61 0.41 10.25
N PRO A 73 0.17 -0.67 10.02
CA PRO A 73 -0.37 -1.93 9.49
C PRO A 73 -1.53 -2.51 10.30
N ALA A 74 -1.50 -2.38 11.63
CA ALA A 74 -2.53 -2.88 12.53
C ALA A 74 -3.89 -2.18 12.35
N THR A 75 -3.89 -0.88 12.04
CA THR A 75 -5.10 -0.10 11.79
C THR A 75 -5.54 -0.22 10.33
N ALA A 76 -4.60 -0.02 9.39
CA ALA A 76 -4.88 -0.03 7.96
C ALA A 76 -5.51 -1.36 7.50
N SER A 77 -5.01 -2.50 8.01
CA SER A 77 -5.57 -3.82 7.67
C SER A 77 -7.05 -4.02 8.05
N LYS A 78 -7.59 -3.21 8.96
CA LYS A 78 -8.97 -3.30 9.44
C LYS A 78 -9.87 -2.22 8.84
N LEU A 79 -9.28 -1.12 8.36
CA LEU A 79 -10.01 0.13 8.11
C LEU A 79 -11.08 0.01 7.04
N ALA A 80 -10.79 -0.65 5.91
CA ALA A 80 -11.78 -0.87 4.85
C ALA A 80 -12.97 -1.71 5.36
N THR A 81 -12.71 -2.71 6.20
CA THR A 81 -13.75 -3.55 6.82
C THR A 81 -14.57 -2.75 7.83
N LEU A 82 -13.94 -1.93 8.67
CA LEU A 82 -14.63 -1.05 9.62
C LEU A 82 -15.55 -0.07 8.89
N ALA A 83 -15.07 0.57 7.83
CA ALA A 83 -15.86 1.52 7.06
C ALA A 83 -17.07 0.85 6.41
N ALA A 84 -16.88 -0.33 5.81
CA ALA A 84 -17.98 -1.12 5.27
C ALA A 84 -19.02 -1.46 6.35
N LEU A 85 -18.59 -1.83 7.56
CA LEU A 85 -19.49 -2.08 8.69
C LEU A 85 -20.26 -0.81 9.10
N ARG A 86 -19.57 0.33 9.27
CA ARG A 86 -20.22 1.60 9.64
C ARG A 86 -21.20 2.07 8.57
N HIS A 87 -20.86 1.87 7.30
CA HIS A 87 -21.73 2.17 6.17
C HIS A 87 -22.96 1.26 6.16
N ASP A 88 -22.78 -0.05 6.35
CA ASP A 88 -23.87 -1.03 6.40
C ASP A 88 -24.79 -0.76 7.61
N GLU A 89 -24.26 -0.35 8.76
CA GLU A 89 -25.02 0.10 9.93
C GLU A 89 -25.85 1.36 9.60
N ALA A 90 -25.22 2.40 9.06
CA ALA A 90 -25.91 3.63 8.70
C ALA A 90 -26.98 3.42 7.61
N SER A 91 -26.79 2.44 6.72
CA SER A 91 -27.75 2.12 5.64
C SER A 91 -29.09 1.55 6.14
N ARG A 92 -29.10 1.01 7.37
CA ARG A 92 -30.25 0.39 8.05
C ARG A 92 -31.00 1.35 8.98
N LEU A 93 -30.48 2.55 9.17
CA LEU A 93 -31.11 3.58 10.01
C LEU A 93 -32.40 4.14 9.38
N PRO A 94 -33.26 4.81 10.17
CA PRO A 94 -34.41 5.54 9.64
C PRO A 94 -34.01 6.51 8.52
N ALA A 95 -34.92 6.72 7.56
CA ALA A 95 -34.63 7.42 6.30
C ALA A 95 -33.92 8.78 6.48
N ALA A 96 -34.36 9.58 7.46
CA ALA A 96 -33.75 10.88 7.74
C ALA A 96 -32.30 10.77 8.24
N ALA A 97 -32.02 9.84 9.17
CA ALA A 97 -30.67 9.60 9.68
C ALA A 97 -29.77 8.99 8.59
N LYS A 98 -30.27 8.01 7.85
CA LYS A 98 -29.57 7.42 6.70
C LYS A 98 -29.17 8.47 5.67
N ALA A 99 -30.11 9.31 5.24
CA ALA A 99 -29.86 10.35 4.24
C ALA A 99 -28.76 11.33 4.69
N ARG A 100 -28.73 11.66 5.99
CA ARG A 100 -27.75 12.55 6.58
C ARG A 100 -26.37 11.91 6.73
N LEU A 101 -26.30 10.69 7.26
CA LEU A 101 -25.05 9.99 7.59
C LEU A 101 -24.35 9.39 6.36
N LEU A 102 -25.11 9.07 5.30
CA LEU A 102 -24.56 8.60 4.03
C LEU A 102 -24.39 9.70 2.98
N ARG A 103 -24.68 10.96 3.34
CA ARG A 103 -24.49 12.09 2.43
C ARG A 103 -22.99 12.27 2.14
N ALA A 104 -22.63 12.13 0.87
CA ALA A 104 -21.29 12.45 0.40
C ALA A 104 -21.08 13.97 0.36
N SER A 105 -19.97 14.46 0.92
CA SER A 105 -19.58 15.87 0.84
C SER A 105 -18.05 15.97 0.79
N ALA A 106 -17.55 16.88 -0.05
CA ALA A 106 -16.13 17.19 -0.10
C ALA A 106 -15.67 17.66 1.27
N TRP A 107 -14.43 17.34 1.63
CA TRP A 107 -13.95 17.59 2.97
C TRP A 107 -12.49 17.99 2.96
N GLN A 108 -12.23 19.16 3.51
CA GLN A 108 -10.92 19.79 3.50
C GLN A 108 -10.74 20.62 4.75
N TRP A 109 -9.49 20.76 5.18
CA TRP A 109 -9.14 21.62 6.30
C TRP A 109 -7.74 22.23 6.08
N PRO A 110 -7.48 23.42 6.66
CA PRO A 110 -6.18 24.06 6.57
C PRO A 110 -5.14 23.36 7.46
N ALA A 111 -3.88 23.73 7.28
CA ALA A 111 -2.83 23.30 8.21
C ALA A 111 -3.14 23.78 9.63
N LEU A 112 -2.68 23.03 10.62
CA LEU A 112 -2.91 23.25 12.05
C LEU A 112 -4.37 23.07 12.49
N ALA A 113 -5.19 22.37 11.69
CA ALA A 113 -6.51 21.94 12.12
C ALA A 113 -6.41 20.95 13.28
N GLN A 114 -7.36 21.02 14.23
CA GLN A 114 -7.40 20.13 15.38
C GLN A 114 -8.41 19.00 15.16
N PRO A 115 -8.06 17.73 15.44
CA PRO A 115 -8.99 16.59 15.26
C PRO A 115 -10.29 16.72 16.06
N ARG A 116 -10.23 17.26 17.28
CA ARG A 116 -11.42 17.55 18.10
C ARG A 116 -12.34 18.59 17.46
N GLN A 117 -11.77 19.59 16.78
CA GLN A 117 -12.53 20.57 16.04
C GLN A 117 -13.21 19.92 14.83
N LEU A 118 -12.47 19.12 14.05
CA LEU A 118 -13.02 18.38 12.91
C LEU A 118 -14.18 17.47 13.34
N LEU A 119 -14.07 16.81 14.49
CA LEU A 119 -15.18 16.04 15.06
C LEU A 119 -16.38 16.89 15.44
N SER A 120 -16.15 18.05 16.04
CA SER A 120 -17.23 18.98 16.42
C SER A 120 -17.96 19.52 15.18
N GLU A 121 -17.23 19.80 14.10
CA GLU A 121 -17.78 20.21 12.81
C GLU A 121 -18.62 19.08 12.18
N LEU A 122 -18.10 17.85 12.16
CA LEU A 122 -18.84 16.67 11.69
C LEU A 122 -20.11 16.45 12.55
N ALA A 123 -20.00 16.54 13.87
CA ALA A 123 -21.12 16.40 14.80
C ALA A 123 -22.21 17.43 14.50
N ALA A 124 -21.83 18.70 14.31
CA ALA A 124 -22.75 19.78 13.98
C ALA A 124 -23.40 19.61 12.60
N GLU A 125 -22.63 19.27 11.56
CA GLU A 125 -23.11 19.02 10.20
C GLU A 125 -24.21 17.96 10.19
N ALA A 126 -23.99 16.87 10.94
CA ALA A 126 -24.90 15.76 11.02
C ALA A 126 -25.89 15.87 12.19
N ARG A 127 -25.87 16.92 13.02
CA ARG A 127 -26.71 16.98 14.24
C ARG A 127 -26.62 15.70 15.08
N VAL A 128 -25.39 15.19 15.24
CA VAL A 128 -25.07 13.98 16.01
C VAL A 128 -24.36 14.39 17.28
N THR A 129 -24.73 13.78 18.41
CA THR A 129 -23.94 13.91 19.64
C THR A 129 -22.79 12.91 19.63
N VAL A 130 -21.56 13.36 19.86
CA VAL A 130 -20.37 12.51 19.92
C VAL A 130 -19.94 12.36 21.38
N ALA A 131 -20.08 11.17 21.93
CA ALA A 131 -19.57 10.82 23.25
C ALA A 131 -18.20 10.16 23.15
N GLY A 132 -17.29 10.45 24.08
CA GLY A 132 -15.93 9.91 24.08
C GLY A 132 -14.87 10.78 23.37
N ALA A 133 -15.21 12.00 22.94
CA ALA A 133 -14.30 12.90 22.21
C ALA A 133 -13.04 13.30 23.01
N GLU A 134 -13.09 13.22 24.33
CA GLU A 134 -11.97 13.45 25.24
C GLU A 134 -10.81 12.45 25.06
N GLN A 135 -11.08 11.26 24.51
CA GLN A 135 -10.08 10.23 24.20
C GLN A 135 -9.09 10.68 23.13
N ILE A 136 -9.46 11.67 22.31
CA ILE A 136 -8.60 12.20 21.26
C ILE A 136 -7.71 13.27 21.88
N PRO A 137 -6.38 13.13 21.89
CA PRO A 137 -5.49 14.15 22.45
C PRO A 137 -5.54 15.46 21.65
N HIS A 138 -4.99 16.52 22.22
CA HIS A 138 -4.70 17.73 21.45
C HIS A 138 -3.61 17.39 20.41
N ASP A 139 -3.88 17.73 19.15
CA ASP A 139 -2.99 17.44 18.02
C ASP A 139 -3.24 18.51 16.93
N LEU A 140 -2.26 18.69 16.05
CA LEU A 140 -2.30 19.64 14.95
C LEU A 140 -2.02 18.92 13.64
N TRP A 141 -2.99 18.92 12.74
CA TRP A 141 -2.93 18.18 11.50
C TRP A 141 -2.46 19.04 10.32
N PRO A 142 -1.78 18.42 9.34
CA PRO A 142 -1.46 19.07 8.08
C PRO A 142 -2.74 19.41 7.31
N ALA A 143 -2.63 20.31 6.34
CA ALA A 143 -3.71 20.56 5.40
C ALA A 143 -4.02 19.29 4.61
N VAL A 144 -5.31 19.02 4.38
CA VAL A 144 -5.77 17.90 3.57
C VAL A 144 -6.98 18.37 2.75
N ALA A 145 -7.07 17.88 1.52
CA ALA A 145 -8.26 17.98 0.69
C ALA A 145 -8.65 16.58 0.19
N LEU A 146 -9.85 16.12 0.53
CA LEU A 146 -10.38 14.82 0.16
C LEU A 146 -11.55 14.96 -0.81
N PRO A 147 -11.73 14.00 -1.74
CA PRO A 147 -12.94 13.93 -2.56
C PRO A 147 -14.19 13.76 -1.68
N PRO A 148 -15.40 13.92 -2.25
CA PRO A 148 -16.62 13.69 -1.49
C PRO A 148 -16.66 12.31 -0.83
N LEU A 149 -16.88 12.30 0.48
CA LEU A 149 -16.99 11.11 1.31
C LEU A 149 -18.27 11.15 2.14
N ALA A 150 -18.87 9.99 2.39
CA ALA A 150 -19.99 9.89 3.33
C ALA A 150 -19.56 10.37 4.71
N TRP A 151 -20.50 10.91 5.50
CA TRP A 151 -20.19 11.37 6.86
C TRP A 151 -19.57 10.26 7.72
N VAL A 152 -20.08 9.02 7.60
CA VAL A 152 -19.54 7.85 8.33
C VAL A 152 -18.09 7.53 7.95
N ASP A 153 -17.71 7.74 6.69
CA ASP A 153 -16.35 7.49 6.21
C ASP A 153 -15.40 8.59 6.68
N ARG A 154 -15.85 9.85 6.67
CA ARG A 154 -15.10 10.98 7.23
C ARG A 154 -14.82 10.79 8.72
N LEU A 155 -15.84 10.40 9.49
CA LEU A 155 -15.67 10.08 10.90
C LEU A 155 -14.70 8.90 11.10
N THR A 156 -14.84 7.83 10.31
CA THR A 156 -13.94 6.68 10.34
C THR A 156 -12.47 7.08 10.09
N LEU A 157 -12.21 7.98 9.13
CA LEU A 157 -10.85 8.48 8.86
C LEU A 157 -10.26 9.26 10.03
N VAL A 158 -11.03 10.13 10.68
CA VAL A 158 -10.53 10.89 11.84
C VAL A 158 -10.10 9.94 12.95
N LEU A 159 -10.96 8.98 13.26
CA LEU A 159 -10.81 8.11 14.43
C LEU A 159 -9.72 7.05 14.22
N ALA A 160 -9.44 6.65 12.98
CA ALA A 160 -8.37 5.71 12.66
C ALA A 160 -7.02 6.15 13.22
N GLY A 161 -6.71 7.46 13.18
CA GLY A 161 -5.49 8.06 13.74
C GLY A 161 -5.27 7.87 15.23
N PHE A 162 -6.32 7.45 15.95
CA PHE A 162 -6.36 7.27 17.39
C PHE A 162 -6.69 5.83 17.80
N ASP A 163 -6.69 4.89 16.86
CA ASP A 163 -7.15 3.50 17.07
C ASP A 163 -8.58 3.41 17.61
N LEU A 164 -9.43 4.37 17.23
CA LEU A 164 -10.84 4.44 17.60
C LEU A 164 -11.74 4.12 16.39
N THR A 165 -12.93 3.64 16.71
CA THR A 165 -14.11 3.57 15.84
C THR A 165 -15.29 4.12 16.65
N PHE A 166 -16.51 3.93 16.18
CA PHE A 166 -17.70 4.45 16.84
C PHE A 166 -18.88 3.50 16.72
N GLU A 167 -19.70 3.42 17.76
CA GLU A 167 -21.01 2.76 17.74
C GLU A 167 -22.10 3.79 17.42
N LEU A 168 -22.98 3.46 16.47
CA LEU A 168 -24.12 4.29 16.09
C LEU A 168 -25.35 3.92 16.91
N ALA A 169 -26.03 4.91 17.50
CA ALA A 169 -27.36 4.71 18.06
C ALA A 169 -28.38 4.33 16.96
N ALA A 170 -29.41 3.57 17.33
CA ALA A 170 -30.41 3.05 16.40
C ALA A 170 -31.23 4.14 15.67
N ASP A 171 -31.30 5.34 16.24
CA ASP A 171 -31.92 6.53 15.64
C ASP A 171 -30.93 7.39 14.82
N GLY A 172 -29.64 7.08 14.90
CA GLY A 172 -28.56 7.84 14.28
C GLY A 172 -28.33 9.24 14.88
N ALA A 173 -28.83 9.51 16.09
CA ALA A 173 -28.71 10.82 16.76
C ALA A 173 -27.45 10.95 17.63
N SER A 174 -26.82 9.83 18.00
CA SER A 174 -25.58 9.82 18.75
C SER A 174 -24.60 8.76 18.28
N VAL A 175 -23.32 9.02 18.51
CA VAL A 175 -22.23 8.05 18.38
C VAL A 175 -21.42 7.98 19.65
N GLN A 176 -20.98 6.78 20.00
CA GLN A 176 -20.04 6.54 21.11
C GLN A 176 -18.69 6.14 20.53
N LEU A 177 -17.63 6.88 20.84
CA LEU A 177 -16.27 6.51 20.46
C LEU A 177 -15.79 5.32 21.29
N VAL A 178 -15.30 4.28 20.61
CA VAL A 178 -14.81 3.03 21.20
C VAL A 178 -13.52 2.59 20.53
N PRO A 179 -12.65 1.82 21.20
CA PRO A 179 -11.45 1.25 20.56
C PRO A 179 -11.78 0.38 19.36
N ILE A 180 -10.92 0.39 18.34
CA ILE A 180 -11.01 -0.56 17.22
C ILE A 180 -10.88 -1.98 17.77
N PRO A 181 -11.84 -2.89 17.49
CA PRO A 181 -11.73 -4.28 17.91
C PRO A 181 -10.46 -4.96 17.41
N ALA A 182 -9.96 -5.93 18.18
CA ALA A 182 -8.80 -6.72 17.80
C ALA A 182 -9.02 -7.44 16.46
N GLN A 183 -10.24 -7.92 16.24
CA GLN A 183 -10.68 -8.58 15.01
C GLN A 183 -11.91 -7.87 14.46
N VAL A 184 -11.92 -7.67 13.13
CA VAL A 184 -13.04 -7.04 12.42
C VAL A 184 -13.35 -7.91 11.22
N ALA A 185 -14.60 -8.32 11.09
CA ALA A 185 -15.08 -9.10 9.96
C ALA A 185 -16.43 -8.57 9.50
N LEU A 186 -16.63 -8.58 8.20
CA LEU A 186 -17.89 -8.27 7.54
C LEU A 186 -18.56 -9.59 7.17
N THR A 187 -19.89 -9.68 7.32
CA THR A 187 -20.67 -10.84 6.89
C THR A 187 -21.64 -10.43 5.80
N ARG A 188 -21.61 -11.12 4.65
CA ARG A 188 -22.53 -10.90 3.53
C ARG A 188 -23.02 -12.21 2.95
N SER A 189 -24.24 -12.18 2.42
CA SER A 189 -24.81 -13.28 1.64
C SER A 189 -24.71 -12.95 0.15
N TYR A 190 -24.23 -13.91 -0.63
CA TYR A 190 -24.11 -13.82 -2.08
C TYR A 190 -25.05 -14.82 -2.73
N SER A 191 -26.04 -14.31 -3.47
CA SER A 191 -26.91 -15.15 -4.29
C SER A 191 -26.12 -15.75 -5.45
N VAL A 192 -26.26 -17.06 -5.65
CA VAL A 192 -25.57 -17.81 -6.72
C VAL A 192 -26.59 -18.48 -7.62
N ARG A 193 -26.35 -18.44 -8.94
CA ARG A 193 -27.24 -19.05 -9.94
C ARG A 193 -27.02 -20.56 -10.13
N ARG A 194 -25.92 -21.11 -9.59
CA ARG A 194 -25.50 -22.51 -9.69
C ARG A 194 -25.63 -23.20 -8.32
N SER A 195 -25.20 -24.47 -8.22
CA SER A 195 -25.08 -25.19 -6.93
C SER A 195 -24.32 -24.34 -5.90
N ILE A 196 -24.92 -24.21 -4.71
CA ILE A 196 -24.40 -23.43 -3.59
C ILE A 196 -23.08 -24.03 -3.10
N GLU A 197 -22.97 -25.36 -3.07
CA GLU A 197 -21.80 -26.10 -2.61
C GLU A 197 -20.59 -25.86 -3.52
N GLN A 198 -20.79 -25.95 -4.84
CA GLN A 198 -19.73 -25.68 -5.81
C GLN A 198 -19.27 -24.23 -5.76
N ALA A 199 -20.22 -23.29 -5.61
CA ALA A 199 -19.89 -21.89 -5.46
C ALA A 199 -19.10 -21.63 -4.17
N ALA A 200 -19.52 -22.21 -3.04
CA ALA A 200 -18.80 -22.10 -1.77
C ALA A 200 -17.38 -22.67 -1.86
N ALA A 201 -17.17 -23.82 -2.51
CA ALA A 201 -15.85 -24.39 -2.74
C ALA A 201 -14.94 -23.42 -3.53
N ARG A 202 -15.44 -22.88 -4.64
CA ARG A 202 -14.69 -21.91 -5.46
C ARG A 202 -14.34 -20.63 -4.70
N LEU A 203 -15.25 -20.14 -3.86
CA LEU A 203 -14.99 -18.95 -3.04
C LEU A 203 -13.92 -19.22 -1.97
N ARG A 204 -13.87 -20.43 -1.39
CA ARG A 204 -12.82 -20.80 -0.42
C ARG A 204 -11.42 -20.80 -1.03
N GLU A 205 -11.29 -21.25 -2.27
CA GLU A 205 -10.04 -21.17 -3.02
C GLU A 205 -9.64 -19.71 -3.31
N LEU A 206 -10.62 -18.87 -3.65
CA LEU A 206 -10.39 -17.47 -4.01
C LEU A 206 -9.95 -16.61 -2.81
N VAL A 207 -10.56 -16.82 -1.65
CA VAL A 207 -10.32 -16.04 -0.43
C VAL A 207 -10.12 -16.95 0.80
N PRO A 208 -8.96 -17.62 0.93
CA PRO A 208 -8.73 -18.64 1.96
C PRO A 208 -8.76 -18.12 3.41
N GLY A 209 -8.74 -16.79 3.62
CA GLY A 209 -8.82 -16.17 4.95
C GLY A 209 -10.24 -15.82 5.40
N ALA A 210 -11.27 -16.12 4.60
CA ALA A 210 -12.67 -15.87 4.95
C ALA A 210 -13.39 -17.16 5.36
N SER A 211 -14.31 -17.08 6.31
CA SER A 211 -15.24 -18.17 6.61
C SER A 211 -16.35 -18.18 5.56
N ILE A 212 -16.63 -19.33 4.98
CA ILE A 212 -17.58 -19.49 3.87
C ILE A 212 -18.47 -20.68 4.14
N GLU A 213 -19.77 -20.43 4.24
CA GLU A 213 -20.79 -21.40 4.60
C GLU A 213 -21.95 -21.38 3.60
N PRO A 214 -22.46 -22.55 3.15
CA PRO A 214 -23.72 -22.63 2.42
C PRO A 214 -24.86 -22.10 3.30
N GLY A 215 -25.67 -21.18 2.77
CA GLY A 215 -26.85 -20.64 3.43
C GLY A 215 -28.13 -20.88 2.62
N PRO A 216 -29.30 -20.62 3.21
CA PRO A 216 -30.60 -20.91 2.58
C PRO A 216 -30.89 -20.10 1.31
N GLN A 217 -30.25 -18.94 1.13
CA GLN A 217 -30.46 -18.03 -0.01
C GLN A 217 -29.19 -17.78 -0.84
N GLY A 218 -28.12 -18.56 -0.61
CA GLY A 218 -26.84 -18.38 -1.28
C GLY A 218 -25.66 -18.77 -0.40
N VAL A 219 -24.49 -18.20 -0.68
CA VAL A 219 -23.28 -18.46 0.12
C VAL A 219 -23.08 -17.31 1.11
N VAL A 220 -22.98 -17.64 2.40
CA VAL A 220 -22.65 -16.69 3.46
C VAL A 220 -21.14 -16.63 3.59
N VAL A 221 -20.60 -15.41 3.53
CA VAL A 221 -19.16 -15.16 3.63
C VAL A 221 -18.94 -14.21 4.80
N THR A 222 -18.00 -14.56 5.68
CA THR A 222 -17.51 -13.71 6.77
C THR A 222 -16.01 -13.49 6.62
N GLY A 223 -15.59 -12.25 6.38
CA GLY A 223 -14.17 -11.93 6.15
C GLY A 223 -13.89 -10.43 6.04
N SER A 224 -12.72 -10.06 5.53
CA SER A 224 -12.35 -8.66 5.33
C SER A 224 -13.07 -8.03 4.13
N ALA A 225 -13.13 -6.70 4.09
CA ALA A 225 -13.69 -5.98 2.94
C ALA A 225 -13.00 -6.33 1.61
N GLU A 226 -11.68 -6.55 1.62
CA GLU A 226 -10.91 -6.92 0.43
C GLU A 226 -11.30 -8.32 -0.08
N ALA A 227 -11.62 -9.24 0.83
CA ALA A 227 -12.17 -10.55 0.46
C ALA A 227 -13.52 -10.38 -0.23
N HIS A 228 -14.42 -9.58 0.36
CA HIS A 228 -15.73 -9.29 -0.23
C HIS A 228 -15.65 -8.59 -1.59
N GLU A 229 -14.70 -7.66 -1.77
CA GLU A 229 -14.46 -7.00 -3.06
C GLU A 229 -13.95 -8.00 -4.11
N THR A 230 -13.02 -8.86 -3.74
CA THR A 230 -12.49 -9.90 -4.64
C THR A 230 -13.63 -10.81 -5.11
N ILE A 231 -14.49 -11.25 -4.20
CA ILE A 231 -15.69 -12.03 -4.54
C ILE A 231 -16.61 -11.25 -5.47
N ALA A 232 -16.94 -10.00 -5.14
CA ALA A 232 -17.87 -9.19 -5.93
C ALA A 232 -17.35 -8.97 -7.37
N ARG A 233 -16.06 -8.66 -7.54
CA ARG A 233 -15.43 -8.51 -8.86
C ARG A 233 -15.50 -9.80 -9.67
N THR A 234 -15.17 -10.94 -9.06
CA THR A 234 -15.22 -12.24 -9.73
C THR A 234 -16.64 -12.65 -10.11
N LEU A 235 -17.64 -12.37 -9.26
CA LEU A 235 -19.05 -12.64 -9.57
C LEU A 235 -19.60 -11.72 -10.67
N ALA A 236 -19.11 -10.47 -10.75
CA ALA A 236 -19.44 -9.53 -11.82
C ALA A 236 -18.72 -9.83 -13.16
N GLY A 237 -17.91 -10.90 -13.22
CA GLY A 237 -17.17 -11.30 -14.42
C GLY A 237 -15.81 -10.62 -14.61
N GLY A 238 -15.33 -9.86 -13.62
CA GLY A 238 -13.97 -9.32 -13.59
C GLY A 238 -12.95 -10.37 -13.16
N GLU A 239 -11.80 -10.44 -13.82
CA GLU A 239 -10.68 -11.25 -13.34
C GLU A 239 -10.20 -10.73 -11.98
N PRO A 240 -9.91 -11.61 -11.00
CA PRO A 240 -9.33 -11.18 -9.74
C PRO A 240 -7.97 -10.55 -9.99
N ALA A 241 -7.77 -9.31 -9.51
CA ALA A 241 -6.45 -8.71 -9.47
C ALA A 241 -5.53 -9.64 -8.66
N LYS A 242 -4.43 -10.09 -9.27
CA LYS A 242 -3.47 -10.96 -8.58
C LYS A 242 -3.06 -10.29 -7.27
N ARG A 243 -3.35 -10.95 -6.15
CA ARG A 243 -2.80 -10.61 -4.83
C ARG A 243 -1.30 -10.38 -5.03
N PRO A 244 -0.71 -9.24 -4.62
CA PRO A 244 0.74 -9.16 -4.54
C PRO A 244 1.15 -10.31 -3.62
N ALA A 245 1.99 -11.20 -4.14
CA ALA A 245 2.59 -12.23 -3.32
C ALA A 245 3.20 -11.55 -2.08
N PRO A 246 3.13 -12.14 -0.88
CA PRO A 246 3.97 -11.67 0.21
C PRO A 246 5.37 -11.60 -0.36
N ALA A 247 6.01 -10.44 -0.29
CA ALA A 247 7.31 -10.20 -0.88
C ALA A 247 8.23 -11.34 -0.44
N ALA A 248 8.43 -12.30 -1.34
CA ALA A 248 9.53 -13.23 -1.20
C ALA A 248 10.73 -12.30 -1.16
N ALA A 249 11.45 -12.35 -0.05
CA ALA A 249 12.67 -11.63 0.15
C ALA A 249 13.74 -12.16 -0.82
N GLU A 250 13.55 -11.91 -2.11
CA GLU A 250 14.67 -11.78 -3.02
C GLU A 250 15.19 -10.37 -2.79
N SER A 251 16.08 -10.27 -1.81
CA SER A 251 16.97 -9.14 -1.64
C SER A 251 17.69 -8.91 -2.98
N ARG A 252 17.13 -8.05 -3.84
CA ARG A 252 17.90 -7.40 -4.90
C ARG A 252 18.89 -6.51 -4.18
N LYS A 253 20.06 -7.07 -3.86
CA LYS A 253 21.21 -6.33 -3.37
C LYS A 253 21.46 -5.19 -4.36
N ARG A 254 21.29 -3.96 -3.90
CA ARG A 254 21.66 -2.75 -4.63
C ARG A 254 23.14 -2.49 -4.36
N TYR A 255 23.92 -2.30 -5.41
CA TYR A 255 25.36 -2.07 -5.30
C TYR A 255 25.65 -0.59 -5.56
N SER A 256 26.10 0.13 -4.54
CA SER A 256 26.60 1.50 -4.67
C SER A 256 28.11 1.48 -4.46
N LEU A 257 28.85 1.49 -5.56
CA LEU A 257 30.31 1.40 -5.59
C LEU A 257 30.89 2.76 -5.98
N LYS A 258 31.49 3.45 -5.00
CA LYS A 258 32.24 4.69 -5.25
C LYS A 258 33.68 4.29 -5.59
N VAL A 259 33.97 4.14 -6.88
CA VAL A 259 35.28 3.70 -7.35
C VAL A 259 36.26 4.88 -7.28
N GLU A 260 37.31 4.75 -6.47
CA GLU A 260 38.43 5.69 -6.44
C GLU A 260 39.17 5.68 -7.79
N LYS A 261 39.82 6.79 -8.13
CA LYS A 261 40.54 6.98 -9.40
C LYS A 261 41.46 5.76 -9.69
N ASN A 262 41.29 5.14 -10.86
CA ASN A 262 42.09 4.05 -11.46
C ASN A 262 41.84 2.59 -11.02
N ALA A 263 40.60 2.16 -10.74
CA ALA A 263 40.32 0.72 -10.64
C ALA A 263 40.29 0.04 -12.03
N SER A 264 40.91 -1.13 -12.15
CA SER A 264 40.85 -1.95 -13.37
C SER A 264 39.55 -2.74 -13.45
N ALA A 265 39.06 -3.01 -14.67
CA ALA A 265 37.83 -3.79 -14.87
C ALA A 265 37.88 -5.15 -14.16
N GLY A 266 39.02 -5.84 -14.21
CA GLY A 266 39.23 -7.10 -13.52
C GLY A 266 39.15 -6.99 -11.99
N SER A 267 39.59 -5.88 -11.41
CA SER A 267 39.46 -5.64 -9.96
C SER A 267 38.02 -5.41 -9.53
N VAL A 268 37.22 -4.73 -10.35
CA VAL A 268 35.79 -4.50 -10.10
C VAL A 268 35.01 -5.81 -10.21
N LEU A 269 35.24 -6.58 -11.27
CA LEU A 269 34.58 -7.88 -11.47
C LEU A 269 34.93 -8.89 -10.38
N ARG A 270 36.18 -8.88 -9.90
CA ARG A 270 36.61 -9.75 -8.79
C ARG A 270 35.88 -9.41 -7.49
N LYS A 271 35.81 -8.13 -7.13
CA LYS A 271 35.05 -7.70 -5.94
C LYS A 271 33.58 -8.11 -6.01
N VAL A 272 32.96 -7.95 -7.18
CA VAL A 272 31.57 -8.37 -7.39
C VAL A 272 31.42 -9.90 -7.28
N ALA A 273 32.37 -10.68 -7.79
CA ALA A 273 32.38 -12.12 -7.66
C ALA A 273 32.53 -12.56 -6.19
N ASP A 274 33.45 -11.93 -5.45
CA ASP A 274 33.70 -12.19 -4.02
C ASP A 274 32.43 -11.89 -3.17
N GLU A 275 31.75 -10.76 -3.42
CA GLU A 275 30.51 -10.40 -2.72
C GLU A 275 29.32 -11.33 -3.04
N LEU A 276 29.37 -12.02 -4.17
CA LEU A 276 28.37 -13.00 -4.61
C LEU A 276 28.76 -14.44 -4.25
N GLY A 277 29.95 -14.67 -3.70
CA GLY A 277 30.46 -16.02 -3.43
C GLY A 277 30.64 -16.85 -4.72
N LYS A 278 31.01 -16.22 -5.84
CA LYS A 278 31.19 -16.85 -7.16
C LYS A 278 32.64 -16.76 -7.61
N GLU A 279 33.06 -17.67 -8.48
CA GLU A 279 34.37 -17.58 -9.12
C GLU A 279 34.36 -16.61 -10.31
N LEU A 280 35.42 -15.83 -10.50
CA LEU A 280 35.62 -15.05 -11.72
C LEU A 280 36.41 -15.90 -12.73
N ARG A 281 35.78 -16.27 -13.84
CA ARG A 281 36.40 -17.01 -14.95
C ARG A 281 36.50 -16.10 -16.18
N TYR A 282 37.61 -16.15 -16.90
CA TYR A 282 37.79 -15.35 -18.10
C TYR A 282 38.65 -16.06 -19.14
N ASP A 283 38.39 -15.77 -20.41
CA ASP A 283 39.19 -16.25 -21.54
C ASP A 283 40.58 -15.60 -21.54
N GLU A 284 41.62 -16.29 -22.02
CA GLU A 284 42.98 -15.72 -22.11
C GLU A 284 43.00 -14.44 -22.97
N ALA A 285 42.15 -14.37 -24.00
CA ALA A 285 42.00 -13.20 -24.88
C ALA A 285 41.39 -11.98 -24.16
N ALA A 286 40.63 -12.17 -23.07
CA ALA A 286 40.03 -11.08 -22.29
C ALA A 286 41.03 -10.46 -21.28
N LEU A 287 42.12 -11.16 -20.96
CA LEU A 287 43.09 -10.76 -19.93
C LEU A 287 43.73 -9.38 -20.16
N PRO A 288 44.14 -8.98 -21.39
CA PRO A 288 44.71 -7.64 -21.62
C PRO A 288 43.67 -6.52 -21.43
N LYS A 289 42.41 -6.78 -21.78
CA LYS A 289 41.30 -5.81 -21.64
C LYS A 289 40.88 -5.64 -20.18
N LEU A 290 40.87 -6.73 -19.40
CA LEU A 290 40.54 -6.69 -17.97
C LEU A 290 41.56 -5.90 -17.12
N LYS A 291 42.78 -5.68 -17.62
CA LYS A 291 43.80 -4.84 -16.96
C LYS A 291 43.58 -3.34 -17.18
N GLN A 292 42.71 -2.94 -18.10
CA GLN A 292 42.45 -1.53 -18.40
C GLN A 292 41.64 -0.86 -17.28
N PRO A 293 41.92 0.42 -16.97
CA PRO A 293 41.13 1.18 -15.99
C PRO A 293 39.74 1.44 -16.53
N VAL A 294 38.73 1.33 -15.66
CA VAL A 294 37.34 1.67 -15.99
C VAL A 294 36.86 2.83 -15.12
N GLN A 295 36.20 3.80 -15.75
CA GLN A 295 35.49 4.85 -15.04
C GLN A 295 34.01 4.46 -14.94
N LEU A 296 33.57 4.16 -13.73
CA LEU A 296 32.18 3.81 -13.43
C LEU A 296 31.56 4.93 -12.59
N ASN A 297 30.57 5.62 -13.15
CA ASN A 297 29.72 6.55 -12.42
C ASN A 297 28.32 5.94 -12.28
N LEU A 298 28.17 5.01 -11.34
CA LEU A 298 26.90 4.33 -11.06
C LEU A 298 26.44 4.65 -9.65
N ARG A 299 25.15 4.99 -9.51
CA ARG A 299 24.45 5.12 -8.22
C ARG A 299 23.23 4.22 -8.27
N ASP A 300 23.07 3.36 -7.28
CA ASP A 300 21.95 2.41 -7.15
C ASP A 300 21.75 1.51 -8.38
N ALA A 301 22.84 1.02 -8.96
CA ALA A 301 22.79 0.11 -10.09
C ALA A 301 22.48 -1.32 -9.65
N THR A 302 21.73 -2.03 -10.50
CA THR A 302 21.55 -3.48 -10.40
C THR A 302 22.86 -4.20 -10.74
N LEU A 303 22.98 -5.46 -10.32
CA LEU A 303 24.14 -6.31 -10.66
C LEU A 303 24.39 -6.35 -12.17
N ASP A 304 23.33 -6.46 -12.98
CA ASP A 304 23.44 -6.49 -14.44
C ASP A 304 23.98 -5.18 -15.00
N GLU A 305 23.49 -4.04 -14.51
CA GLU A 305 23.95 -2.71 -14.93
C GLU A 305 25.42 -2.49 -14.53
N LEU A 306 25.83 -2.93 -13.35
CA LEU A 306 27.23 -2.86 -12.89
C LEU A 306 28.16 -3.71 -13.76
N LEU A 307 27.80 -4.97 -14.03
CA LEU A 307 28.60 -5.88 -14.85
C LEU A 307 28.69 -5.36 -16.29
N ARG A 308 27.57 -4.93 -16.86
CA ARG A 308 27.51 -4.37 -18.21
C ARG A 308 28.36 -3.12 -18.36
N ALA A 309 28.22 -2.14 -17.45
CA ALA A 309 29.01 -0.92 -17.49
C ALA A 309 30.52 -1.19 -17.32
N THR A 310 30.90 -2.31 -16.70
CA THR A 310 32.30 -2.70 -16.52
C THR A 310 32.91 -3.36 -17.76
N VAL A 311 32.14 -4.18 -18.49
CA VAL A 311 32.67 -5.02 -19.59
C VAL A 311 32.37 -4.48 -20.99
N GLU A 312 31.27 -3.76 -21.17
CA GLU A 312 30.85 -3.26 -22.48
C GLU A 312 31.78 -2.20 -23.08
N PRO A 313 32.33 -1.23 -22.31
CA PRO A 313 33.31 -0.26 -22.82
C PRO A 313 34.60 -0.91 -23.33
N LEU A 314 34.89 -2.14 -22.89
CA LEU A 314 36.08 -2.91 -23.27
C LEU A 314 35.82 -3.88 -24.43
N GLY A 315 34.59 -3.89 -24.97
CA GLY A 315 34.18 -4.82 -26.02
C GLY A 315 34.13 -6.28 -25.54
N LEU A 316 33.90 -6.49 -24.25
CA LEU A 316 33.77 -7.82 -23.64
C LEU A 316 32.29 -8.16 -23.41
N ARG A 317 31.99 -9.45 -23.35
CA ARG A 317 30.70 -9.99 -22.92
C ARG A 317 30.87 -10.74 -21.60
N TYR A 318 29.79 -10.82 -20.84
CA TYR A 318 29.76 -11.59 -19.60
C TYR A 318 28.57 -12.55 -19.59
N ARG A 319 28.70 -13.61 -18.79
CA ARG A 319 27.62 -14.51 -18.42
C ARG A 319 27.73 -14.81 -16.93
N VAL A 320 26.61 -14.69 -16.23
CA VAL A 320 26.53 -15.09 -14.81
C VAL A 320 25.90 -16.47 -14.74
N THR A 321 26.61 -17.43 -14.15
CA THR A 321 26.12 -18.79 -13.90
C THR A 321 25.89 -19.01 -12.41
N ALA A 322 25.41 -20.19 -12.01
CA ALA A 322 25.24 -20.54 -10.61
C ALA A 322 26.58 -20.50 -9.83
N GLU A 323 27.70 -20.78 -10.51
CA GLU A 323 29.01 -20.98 -9.88
C GLU A 323 30.03 -19.87 -10.19
N ALA A 324 29.89 -19.20 -11.34
CA ALA A 324 30.90 -18.25 -11.82
C ALA A 324 30.33 -17.03 -12.56
N ILE A 325 31.15 -15.99 -12.64
CA ILE A 325 31.01 -14.89 -13.61
C ILE A 325 32.04 -15.17 -14.70
N GLU A 326 31.56 -15.48 -15.91
CA GLU A 326 32.39 -15.78 -17.08
C GLU A 326 32.51 -14.53 -17.96
N VAL A 327 33.74 -14.16 -18.34
CA VAL A 327 34.00 -12.98 -19.19
C VAL A 327 34.82 -13.39 -20.42
N GLY A 328 34.33 -13.03 -21.60
CA GLY A 328 34.97 -13.34 -22.87
C GLY A 328 34.88 -12.19 -23.87
N GLU A 329 35.54 -12.32 -25.01
CA GLU A 329 35.34 -11.39 -26.12
C GLU A 329 33.96 -11.56 -26.75
N ARG A 330 33.43 -10.47 -27.33
CA ARG A 330 32.14 -10.50 -28.02
C ARG A 330 32.12 -11.49 -29.17
#